data_AF-A0A2E9JDA7-F1
#
_entry.id   AF-A0A2E9JDA7-F1
#
_cell.length_a   1.000
_cell.length_b   1.000
_cell.length_c   1.000
_cell.angle_alpha   90.00
_cell.angle_beta   90.00
_cell.angle_gamma   90.00
#
_symmetry.space_group_name_H-M   'P 1'
#
loop_
_entity.id
_entity.type
_entity.pdbx_description
1 polymer ?
#
loop_
_entity_poly.entity_id
_entity_poly.type
_entity_poly.pdbx_seq_one_letter_code
_entity_poly.pdbx_strand_id
1 'polypeptide(L)'
;MVQHESLTASSFEQGLLYIPEILIDGLSYWAEFQLLSDTEFELINWGSYASDTEDSQLIVQPVWNRLQGGASDIGIGADGSMWVIGKDERPGGFRIYYWTGSRWQRVDGAAVRIDVGPDGIPWVVNDKHQIH
;
A
#
# COMPACT_ATOMS: atom_id res chain seq x y z
N MET A 1 7.28 -0.16 29.37
CA MET A 1 6.20 0.25 28.44
C MET A 1 6.90 0.91 27.26
N VAL A 2 7.26 0.12 26.25
CA VAL A 2 7.92 0.65 25.05
C VAL A 2 6.84 0.69 23.98
N GLN A 3 6.49 1.90 23.60
CA GLN A 3 5.55 2.21 22.53
C GLN A 3 6.21 1.82 21.20
N HIS A 4 5.81 0.69 20.61
CA HIS A 4 6.15 0.34 19.23
C HIS A 4 5.15 1.01 18.30
N GLU A 5 5.21 2.33 18.21
CA GLU A 5 4.54 3.07 17.13
C GLU A 5 5.60 3.55 16.15
N SER A 6 5.70 2.87 15.01
CA SER A 6 6.34 3.40 13.82
C SER A 6 6.07 2.46 12.63
N LEU A 7 4.84 2.47 12.10
CA LEU A 7 4.61 2.09 10.70
C LEU A 7 5.09 3.24 9.80
N THR A 8 6.37 3.59 9.90
CA THR A 8 6.99 4.57 9.00
C THR A 8 7.14 3.91 7.63
N ALA A 9 6.91 4.66 6.55
CA ALA A 9 7.23 4.18 5.22
C ALA A 9 8.76 4.08 5.03
N SER A 10 9.21 3.22 4.12
CA SER A 10 10.60 3.23 3.67
C SER A 10 10.99 4.62 3.16
N SER A 11 12.21 5.06 3.45
CA SER A 11 12.73 6.36 3.02
C SER A 11 14.01 6.19 2.21
N PHE A 12 14.24 7.13 1.29
CA PHE A 12 15.47 7.17 0.49
C PHE A 12 16.04 8.59 0.48
N GLU A 13 17.17 8.78 1.14
CA GLU A 13 17.82 10.09 1.26
C GLU A 13 19.33 9.94 1.10
N GLN A 14 19.94 10.82 0.30
CA GLN A 14 21.40 10.89 0.13
C GLN A 14 22.06 9.55 -0.28
N GLY A 15 21.33 8.71 -1.03
CA GLY A 15 21.81 7.40 -1.46
C GLY A 15 21.58 6.28 -0.44
N LEU A 16 20.95 6.56 0.71
CA LEU A 16 20.62 5.57 1.72
C LEU A 16 19.14 5.21 1.65
N LEU A 17 18.84 3.94 1.41
CA LEU A 17 17.49 3.37 1.51
C LEU A 17 17.33 2.76 2.91
N TYR A 18 16.45 3.34 3.72
CA TYR A 18 16.04 2.77 5.00
C TYR A 18 14.73 2.02 4.85
N ILE A 19 14.73 0.74 5.21
CA ILE A 19 13.54 -0.12 5.26
C ILE A 19 13.22 -0.37 6.73
N PRO A 20 12.17 0.26 7.27
CA PRO A 20 11.81 0.16 8.68
C PRO A 20 11.19 -1.18 9.06
N GLU A 21 10.70 -1.96 8.09
CA GLU A 21 10.17 -3.30 8.37
C GLU A 21 10.31 -4.24 7.17
N ILE A 22 10.90 -5.42 7.44
CA ILE A 22 10.95 -6.58 6.57
C ILE A 22 10.51 -7.79 7.41
N LEU A 23 9.50 -8.53 6.93
CA LEU A 23 9.01 -9.74 7.58
C LEU A 23 9.59 -10.97 6.88
N ILE A 24 10.36 -11.77 7.63
CA ILE A 24 10.94 -13.04 7.16
C ILE A 24 10.62 -14.11 8.21
N ASP A 25 9.90 -15.16 7.80
CA ASP A 25 9.52 -16.29 8.67
C ASP A 25 8.85 -15.86 10.00
N GLY A 26 8.08 -14.77 9.97
CA GLY A 26 7.38 -14.22 11.14
C GLY A 26 8.25 -13.37 12.07
N LEU A 27 9.51 -13.12 11.72
CA LEU A 27 10.41 -12.22 12.41
C LEU A 27 10.47 -10.87 11.68
N SER A 28 10.50 -9.79 12.45
CA SER A 28 10.56 -8.42 11.93
C SER A 28 12.00 -7.89 12.01
N TYR A 29 12.45 -7.31 10.90
CA TYR A 29 13.79 -6.75 10.71
C TYR A 29 13.71 -5.34 10.16
N TRP A 30 14.73 -4.54 10.40
CA TRP A 30 15.01 -3.31 9.64
C TRP A 30 16.32 -3.47 8.88
N ALA A 31 16.46 -2.71 7.80
CA ALA A 31 17.66 -2.73 6.96
C ALA A 31 17.98 -1.35 6.39
N GLU A 32 19.27 -1.07 6.26
CA GLU A 32 19.81 0.09 5.57
C GLU A 32 20.64 -0.37 4.36
N PHE A 33 20.32 0.18 3.20
CA PHE A 33 21.01 -0.13 1.95
C PHE A 33 21.66 1.14 1.38
N GLN A 34 22.94 1.07 1.04
CA GLN A 34 23.65 2.15 0.34
C GLN A 34 23.57 1.92 -1.17
N LEU A 35 23.14 2.94 -1.92
CA LEU A 35 23.19 2.93 -3.38
C LEU A 35 24.65 2.93 -3.83
N LEU A 36 25.05 1.90 -4.57
CA LEU A 36 26.36 1.78 -5.21
C LEU A 36 26.33 2.29 -6.65
N SER A 37 25.24 2.00 -7.36
CA SER A 37 24.95 2.44 -8.73
C SER A 37 23.44 2.50 -8.95
N ASP A 38 22.98 3.00 -10.11
CA ASP A 38 21.55 3.13 -10.43
C ASP A 38 20.73 1.82 -10.37
N THR A 39 21.40 0.67 -10.28
CA THR A 39 20.75 -0.65 -10.21
C THR A 39 21.28 -1.53 -9.08
N GLU A 40 22.15 -1.00 -8.22
CA GLU A 40 22.83 -1.80 -7.21
C GLU A 40 22.82 -1.12 -5.85
N PHE A 41 22.46 -1.90 -4.84
CA PHE A 41 22.46 -1.52 -3.43
C PHE A 41 23.31 -2.51 -2.64
N GLU A 42 24.09 -2.00 -1.71
CA GLU A 42 24.78 -2.79 -0.70
C GLU A 42 24.00 -2.74 0.61
N LEU A 43 23.73 -3.90 1.22
CA LEU A 43 23.23 -3.95 2.59
C LEU A 43 24.36 -3.52 3.54
N ILE A 44 24.22 -2.34 4.14
CA ILE A 44 25.28 -1.79 5.01
C ILE A 44 24.97 -1.98 6.50
N ASN A 45 23.70 -2.17 6.85
CA ASN A 45 23.27 -2.32 8.23
C ASN A 45 21.92 -3.03 8.29
N TRP A 46 21.69 -3.77 9.37
CA TRP A 46 20.41 -4.41 9.64
C TRP A 46 20.28 -4.75 11.11
N GLY A 47 19.05 -4.99 11.55
CA GLY A 47 18.79 -5.52 12.87
C GLY A 47 17.43 -6.20 12.95
N SER A 48 17.25 -7.02 13.98
CA SER A 48 15.96 -7.61 14.32
C SER A 48 15.25 -6.76 15.37
N TYR A 49 13.94 -6.67 15.28
CA TYR A 49 13.09 -6.17 16.37
C TYR A 49 12.82 -7.22 17.45
N ALA A 50 13.26 -8.47 17.24
CA ALA A 50 13.23 -9.51 18.26
C ALA A 50 14.24 -9.19 19.37
N SER A 51 13.75 -8.81 20.56
CA SER A 51 14.55 -8.89 21.79
C SER A 51 14.77 -10.36 22.15
N ASP A 52 15.91 -10.69 22.77
CA ASP A 52 16.33 -12.04 23.23
C ASP A 52 15.39 -12.71 24.26
N THR A 53 14.09 -12.77 23.98
CA THR A 53 13.09 -13.48 24.75
C THR A 53 12.24 -14.27 23.78
N GLU A 54 12.40 -15.59 23.84
CA GLU A 54 11.39 -16.52 23.33
C GLU A 54 10.00 -16.02 23.73
N ASP A 55 9.14 -15.96 22.72
CA ASP A 55 7.70 -15.79 22.80
C ASP A 55 7.17 -14.34 22.92
N SER A 56 6.57 -13.92 21.81
CA SER A 56 5.39 -13.07 21.74
C SER A 56 5.50 -11.67 22.34
N GLN A 57 5.51 -10.65 21.48
CA GLN A 57 4.55 -9.51 21.44
C GLN A 57 5.03 -8.38 20.53
N LEU A 58 5.25 -8.67 19.25
CA LEU A 58 4.82 -7.76 18.18
C LEU A 58 3.75 -8.50 17.35
N ILE A 59 2.65 -8.86 18.01
CA ILE A 59 1.42 -9.25 17.32
C ILE A 59 0.70 -7.95 16.92
N VAL A 60 1.30 -7.17 16.02
CA VAL A 60 0.52 -6.30 15.15
C VAL A 60 0.48 -6.99 13.80
N GLN A 61 -0.03 -8.21 13.79
CA GLN A 61 -0.47 -8.82 12.54
C GLN A 61 -1.44 -7.81 11.91
N PRO A 62 -1.23 -7.37 10.66
CA PRO A 62 -2.15 -6.45 10.01
C PRO A 62 -3.54 -7.09 10.08
N VAL A 63 -4.43 -6.45 10.84
CA VAL A 63 -5.80 -6.92 10.94
C VAL A 63 -6.48 -6.47 9.66
N TRP A 64 -6.71 -7.42 8.77
CA TRP A 64 -7.52 -7.20 7.58
C TRP A 64 -8.95 -6.86 7.99
N ASN A 65 -9.24 -5.57 8.03
CA ASN A 65 -10.58 -5.06 8.29
C ASN A 65 -11.34 -5.03 6.97
N ARG A 66 -12.26 -5.98 6.81
CA ARG A 66 -13.10 -6.02 5.60
C ARG A 66 -14.02 -4.79 5.55
N LEU A 67 -13.84 -3.96 4.54
CA LEU A 67 -14.82 -2.95 4.17
C LEU A 67 -16.01 -3.61 3.44
N GLN A 68 -17.23 -3.18 3.76
CA GLN A 68 -18.43 -3.71 3.11
C GLN A 68 -18.41 -3.37 1.61
N GLY A 69 -18.62 -4.37 0.75
CA GLY A 69 -18.63 -4.21 -0.71
C GLY A 69 -17.88 -5.33 -1.42
N GLY A 70 -17.59 -5.11 -2.71
CA GLY A 70 -16.78 -5.99 -3.53
C GLY A 70 -16.19 -5.23 -4.71
N ALA A 71 -14.90 -5.41 -4.93
CA ALA A 71 -14.12 -4.78 -5.98
C ALA A 71 -13.37 -5.82 -6.81
N SER A 72 -13.00 -5.46 -8.03
CA SER A 72 -12.08 -6.20 -8.90
C SER A 72 -10.69 -5.55 -8.97
N ASP A 73 -10.59 -4.24 -8.71
CA ASP A 73 -9.33 -3.48 -8.66
C ASP A 73 -9.44 -2.33 -7.64
N ILE A 74 -8.31 -1.89 -7.08
CA ILE A 74 -8.22 -0.84 -6.05
C ILE A 74 -6.95 0.01 -6.24
N GLY A 75 -7.08 1.32 -6.05
CA GLY A 75 -5.96 2.26 -5.93
C GLY A 75 -6.08 3.10 -4.66
N ILE A 76 -4.95 3.44 -4.04
CA ILE A 76 -4.88 4.24 -2.82
C ILE A 76 -3.80 5.30 -3.00
N GLY A 77 -4.19 6.57 -2.91
CA GLY A 77 -3.29 7.72 -2.99
C GLY A 77 -2.50 7.90 -1.70
N ALA A 78 -1.37 8.60 -1.79
CA ALA A 78 -0.55 8.95 -0.62
C ALA A 78 -1.29 9.86 0.38
N ASP A 79 -2.31 10.58 -0.07
CA ASP A 79 -3.24 11.35 0.77
C ASP A 79 -4.27 10.48 1.53
N GLY A 80 -4.28 9.17 1.29
CA GLY A 80 -5.24 8.22 1.85
C GLY A 80 -6.55 8.10 1.07
N SER A 81 -6.70 8.78 -0.07
CA SER A 81 -7.87 8.64 -0.94
C SER A 81 -7.92 7.25 -1.55
N MET A 82 -9.05 6.56 -1.39
CA MET A 82 -9.24 5.19 -1.88
C MET A 82 -10.31 5.14 -2.97
N TRP A 83 -9.96 4.51 -4.09
CA TRP A 83 -10.84 4.31 -5.22
C TRP A 83 -10.86 2.84 -5.64
N VAL A 84 -12.00 2.35 -6.09
CA VAL A 84 -12.15 0.96 -6.54
C VAL A 84 -12.95 0.84 -7.81
N ILE A 85 -12.68 -0.23 -8.54
CA ILE A 85 -13.55 -0.74 -9.59
C ILE A 85 -14.43 -1.84 -8.97
N GLY A 86 -15.73 -1.64 -9.03
CA GLY A 86 -16.72 -2.58 -8.51
C GLY A 86 -16.90 -3.80 -9.41
N LYS A 87 -17.91 -4.62 -9.09
CA LYS A 87 -18.26 -5.83 -9.87
C LYS A 87 -19.49 -5.63 -10.77
N ASP A 88 -20.02 -4.41 -10.81
CA ASP A 88 -21.20 -4.07 -11.62
C ASP A 88 -20.78 -3.67 -13.03
N GLU A 89 -21.02 -4.53 -14.02
CA GLU A 89 -20.75 -4.22 -15.43
C GLU A 89 -21.58 -3.05 -15.97
N ARG A 90 -20.97 -2.22 -16.80
CA ARG A 90 -21.57 -1.14 -17.60
C ARG A 90 -20.75 -0.88 -18.86
N PRO A 91 -21.31 -0.16 -19.86
CA PRO A 91 -20.50 0.27 -21.01
C PRO A 91 -19.25 1.04 -20.56
N GLY A 92 -18.06 0.58 -20.96
CA GLY A 92 -16.78 1.12 -20.50
C GLY A 92 -16.05 0.23 -19.47
N GLY A 93 -16.67 -0.83 -18.95
CA GLY A 93 -16.07 -1.75 -17.98
C GLY A 93 -16.99 -2.02 -16.78
N PHE A 94 -16.54 -1.66 -15.58
CA PHE A 94 -17.31 -1.78 -14.35
C PHE A 94 -17.41 -0.43 -13.63
N ARG A 95 -18.42 -0.28 -12.77
CA ARG A 95 -18.65 0.97 -12.02
C ARG A 95 -17.46 1.34 -11.13
N ILE A 96 -17.18 2.64 -11.06
CA ILE A 96 -16.14 3.23 -10.21
C ILE A 96 -16.77 3.69 -8.89
N TYR A 97 -16.05 3.52 -7.79
CA TYR A 97 -16.47 3.96 -6.46
C TYR A 97 -15.33 4.65 -5.71
N TYR A 98 -15.68 5.66 -4.90
CA TYR A 98 -14.79 6.39 -4.00
C TYR A 98 -15.16 6.10 -2.53
N TRP A 99 -14.17 5.90 -1.66
CA TRP A 99 -14.40 5.72 -0.23
C TRP A 99 -14.57 7.07 0.48
N THR A 100 -15.72 7.30 1.09
CA THR A 100 -16.01 8.56 1.82
C THR A 100 -15.56 8.54 3.27
N GLY A 101 -14.76 7.56 3.69
CA GLY A 101 -14.44 7.30 5.11
C GLY A 101 -15.43 6.37 5.82
N SER A 102 -16.61 6.14 5.26
CA SER A 102 -17.65 5.29 5.87
C SER A 102 -18.43 4.41 4.89
N ARG A 103 -18.44 4.77 3.60
CA ARG A 103 -19.13 4.02 2.55
C ARG A 103 -18.46 4.23 1.20
N TRP A 104 -18.73 3.29 0.29
CA TRP A 104 -18.40 3.44 -1.13
C TRP A 104 -19.47 4.28 -1.82
N GLN A 105 -19.09 5.45 -2.31
CA GLN A 105 -19.95 6.30 -3.13
C GLN A 105 -19.69 6.01 -4.61
N ARG A 106 -20.77 5.83 -5.38
CA ARG A 106 -20.71 5.67 -6.83
C ARG A 106 -20.21 6.96 -7.49
N VAL A 107 -19.31 6.80 -8.44
CA VAL A 107 -18.86 7.88 -9.32
C VAL A 107 -19.21 7.50 -10.75
N ASP A 108 -19.65 8.49 -11.53
CA ASP A 108 -20.01 8.27 -12.93
C ASP A 108 -18.78 7.86 -13.74
N GLY A 109 -19.01 6.98 -14.71
CA GLY A 109 -17.96 6.35 -15.50
C GLY A 109 -17.87 4.85 -15.29
N ALA A 110 -16.98 4.23 -16.06
CA ALA A 110 -16.69 2.82 -15.98
C ALA A 110 -15.23 2.57 -16.38
N ALA A 111 -14.61 1.59 -15.71
CA ALA A 111 -13.22 1.24 -15.91
C ALA A 111 -12.98 -0.26 -15.70
N VAL A 112 -11.83 -0.74 -16.16
CA VAL A 112 -11.32 -2.08 -15.91
C VAL A 112 -10.02 -2.09 -15.11
N ARG A 113 -9.29 -0.96 -15.05
CA ARG A 113 -8.11 -0.76 -14.19
C ARG A 113 -8.12 0.63 -13.56
N ILE A 114 -7.59 0.75 -12.33
CA ILE A 114 -7.50 2.01 -11.60
C ILE A 114 -6.20 2.10 -10.80
N ASP A 115 -5.62 3.30 -10.74
CA ASP A 115 -4.62 3.66 -9.74
C ASP A 115 -4.83 5.12 -9.30
N VAL A 116 -4.27 5.53 -8.17
CA VAL A 116 -4.55 6.85 -7.55
C VAL A 116 -3.26 7.61 -7.28
N GLY A 117 -3.19 8.83 -7.81
CA GLY A 117 -2.06 9.72 -7.61
C GLY A 117 -1.90 10.16 -6.14
N PRO A 118 -0.75 10.74 -5.78
CA PRO A 118 -0.51 11.24 -4.43
C PRO A 118 -1.44 12.40 -4.02
N ASP A 119 -2.08 13.06 -4.99
CA ASP A 119 -3.08 14.11 -4.83
C ASP A 119 -4.53 13.57 -4.71
N GLY A 120 -4.69 12.25 -4.66
CA GLY A 120 -5.99 11.58 -4.53
C GLY A 120 -6.78 11.46 -5.84
N ILE A 121 -6.21 11.89 -6.96
CA ILE A 121 -6.86 11.85 -8.27
C ILE A 121 -6.68 10.45 -8.89
N PRO A 122 -7.78 9.75 -9.23
CA PRO A 122 -7.69 8.44 -9.88
C PRO A 122 -7.36 8.60 -11.37
N TRP A 123 -6.53 7.70 -11.87
CA TRP A 123 -6.32 7.43 -13.29
C TRP A 123 -6.93 6.09 -13.62
N VAL A 124 -7.68 6.01 -14.72
CA VAL A 124 -8.41 4.78 -15.07
C VAL A 124 -8.17 4.35 -16.51
N VAL A 125 -8.30 3.04 -16.74
CA VAL A 125 -8.35 2.46 -18.08
C VAL A 125 -9.72 1.84 -18.29
N ASN A 126 -10.40 2.18 -19.39
CA ASN A 126 -11.69 1.58 -19.74
C ASN A 126 -11.53 0.28 -20.57
N ASP A 127 -12.66 -0.38 -20.85
CA ASP A 127 -12.72 -1.62 -21.66
C ASP A 127 -12.23 -1.49 -23.11
N LYS A 128 -12.02 -0.25 -23.59
CA LYS A 128 -11.40 0.07 -24.90
C LYS A 128 -9.93 0.43 -24.78
N HIS A 129 -9.31 0.20 -23.61
CA HIS A 129 -7.92 0.54 -23.31
C HIS A 129 -7.59 2.04 -23.40
N GLN A 130 -8.59 2.90 -23.23
CA GLN A 130 -8.40 4.35 -23.18
C GLN A 130 -8.12 4.78 -21.74
N ILE A 131 -7.16 5.69 -21.58
CA ILE A 131 -6.80 6.28 -20.30
C ILE A 131 -7.66 7.53 -20.08
N HIS A 132 -8.22 7.67 -18.88
CA HIS A 132 -8.94 8.85 -18.41
C HIS A 132 -8.39 9.32 -17.07
#